data_AF-A0A4Q5XZH5-F1
#
_entry.id   AF-A0A4Q5XZH5-F1
#
_cell.length_a   1.000
_cell.length_b   1.000
_cell.length_c   1.000
_cell.angle_alpha   90.00
_cell.angle_beta   90.00
_cell.angle_gamma   90.00
#
_symmetry.space_group_name_H-M   'P 1'
#
loop_
_entity.id
_entity.type
_entity.pdbx_description
1 polymer ?
#
loop_
_entity_poly.entity_id
_entity_poly.type
_entity_poly.pdbx_seq_one_letter_code
_entity_poly.pdbx_strand_id
1 'polypeptide(L)'
;MYPETNAMPLQPRRSDHHVAPHWEGVSTPQAANLAPAPTIEQKIREEIAGLSAASRQELLAKWQELFQSPAPPSLSTSLLRRGAIYQVQVLAYGDLLPSHKRKLQEAARSDPAKIIPRFRPGARLVREWNGIAHTVDVVDGGFRYQDRVYVSLTAIAEEITGVHWSGPRFFGMRGRA
;
A
#
# COMPACT_ATOMS: atom_id res chain seq x y z
N MET A 1 -12.32 66.92 4.80
CA MET A 1 -12.45 68.19 5.56
C MET A 1 -11.07 68.82 5.55
N TYR A 2 -10.85 69.81 4.69
CA TYR A 2 -9.61 70.58 4.68
C TYR A 2 -9.89 71.96 5.27
N PRO A 3 -8.86 72.62 5.82
CA PRO A 3 -8.62 73.96 5.33
C PRO A 3 -7.17 74.23 4.93
N GLU A 4 -7.07 75.22 4.06
CA GLU A 4 -5.92 75.79 3.36
C GLU A 4 -4.73 76.19 4.24
N THR A 5 -3.55 76.25 3.62
CA THR A 5 -2.66 77.41 3.74
C THR A 5 -1.70 77.49 2.55
N ASN A 6 -1.40 78.75 2.21
CA ASN A 6 -0.88 79.29 0.96
C ASN A 6 0.65 79.47 1.02
N ALA A 7 1.41 79.18 -0.05
CA ALA A 7 2.71 79.80 -0.37
C ALA A 7 3.25 79.37 -1.76
N MET A 8 3.42 80.34 -2.66
CA MET A 8 4.22 80.28 -3.91
C MET A 8 5.74 80.45 -3.62
N PRO A 9 6.63 80.61 -4.64
CA PRO A 9 7.07 79.69 -5.69
C PRO A 9 8.61 79.52 -5.67
N LEU A 10 9.21 78.75 -6.60
CA LEU A 10 10.53 78.98 -7.27
C LEU A 10 10.93 77.72 -8.05
N GLN A 11 11.17 77.84 -9.36
CA GLN A 11 11.96 76.87 -10.17
C GLN A 11 13.45 77.33 -10.19
N PRO A 12 14.41 76.77 -10.98
CA PRO A 12 14.51 75.52 -11.77
C PRO A 12 15.91 74.80 -11.73
N ARG A 13 16.07 73.74 -12.55
CA ARG A 13 17.32 73.12 -13.10
C ARG A 13 18.15 72.26 -12.12
N ARG A 14 18.79 71.14 -12.51
CA ARG A 14 19.61 70.84 -13.69
C ARG A 14 19.66 69.33 -14.00
N SER A 15 19.86 69.04 -15.28
CA SER A 15 20.29 67.76 -15.86
C SER A 15 21.71 67.38 -15.41
N ASP A 16 21.97 66.08 -15.21
CA ASP A 16 23.30 65.51 -15.44
C ASP A 16 23.15 64.12 -16.08
N HIS A 17 23.71 63.99 -17.27
CA HIS A 17 23.94 62.74 -17.96
C HIS A 17 25.22 62.10 -17.40
N HIS A 18 25.13 60.91 -16.83
CA HIS A 18 26.30 60.09 -16.51
C HIS A 18 26.28 58.82 -17.36
N VAL A 19 27.24 58.74 -18.27
CA VAL A 19 27.59 57.59 -19.10
C VAL A 19 28.20 56.53 -18.17
N ALA A 20 27.62 55.32 -18.14
CA ALA A 20 28.21 54.18 -17.45
C ALA A 20 29.16 53.41 -18.38
N PRO A 21 30.32 52.96 -17.89
CA PRO A 21 31.29 52.24 -18.70
C PRO A 21 30.96 50.74 -18.84
N HIS A 22 31.33 50.22 -20.00
CA HIS A 22 31.38 48.83 -20.40
C HIS A 22 32.31 48.01 -19.49
N TRP A 23 31.80 46.97 -18.82
CA TRP A 23 32.60 46.00 -18.08
C TRP A 23 32.72 44.68 -18.86
N GLU A 24 33.93 44.38 -19.31
CA GLU A 24 34.31 43.06 -19.82
C GLU A 24 34.60 42.11 -18.66
N GLY A 25 34.20 40.83 -18.83
CA GLY A 25 34.98 39.67 -18.42
C GLY A 25 35.21 39.45 -16.92
N VAL A 26 34.19 39.00 -16.20
CA VAL A 26 34.41 38.20 -14.97
C VAL A 26 33.96 36.77 -15.24
N SER A 27 34.95 35.87 -15.40
CA SER A 27 34.74 34.43 -15.40
C SER A 27 34.10 34.01 -14.09
N THR A 28 32.84 33.57 -14.14
CA THR A 28 32.17 32.92 -13.02
C THR A 28 32.88 31.59 -12.75
N PRO A 29 33.35 31.29 -11.53
CA PRO A 29 33.80 29.94 -11.21
C PRO A 29 32.59 29.01 -11.28
N GLN A 30 32.70 27.98 -12.13
CA GLN A 30 31.79 26.86 -12.26
C GLN A 30 31.49 26.30 -10.87
N ALA A 31 30.29 26.58 -10.35
CA ALA A 31 29.76 25.90 -9.19
C ALA A 31 29.74 24.41 -9.53
N ALA A 32 30.67 23.67 -8.93
CA ALA A 32 30.72 22.22 -9.01
C ALA A 32 29.34 21.68 -8.62
N ASN A 33 28.84 20.81 -9.48
CA ASN A 33 27.53 20.20 -9.47
C ASN A 33 27.37 19.34 -8.18
N LEU A 34 27.05 19.98 -7.06
CA LEU A 34 26.72 19.29 -5.81
C LEU A 34 25.25 18.88 -5.92
N ALA A 35 25.00 17.62 -6.26
CA ALA A 35 23.65 17.07 -6.29
C ALA A 35 22.91 17.45 -4.98
N PRO A 36 21.65 17.89 -5.04
CA PRO A 36 20.91 18.26 -3.84
C PRO A 36 20.87 17.06 -2.90
N ALA A 37 21.06 17.33 -1.60
CA ALA A 37 21.01 16.28 -0.58
C ALA A 37 19.74 15.43 -0.75
N PRO A 38 19.83 14.10 -0.61
CA PRO A 38 18.71 13.22 -0.90
C PRO A 38 17.50 13.60 -0.03
N THR A 39 16.36 13.76 -0.69
CA THR A 39 15.08 14.10 -0.05
C THR A 39 14.71 13.00 0.94
N ILE A 40 13.93 13.33 1.98
CA ILE A 40 13.40 12.35 2.94
C ILE A 40 12.76 11.16 2.21
N GLU A 41 11.99 11.40 1.15
CA GLU A 41 11.39 10.37 0.30
C GLU A 41 12.40 9.45 -0.39
N GLN A 42 13.55 9.98 -0.83
CA GLN A 42 14.60 9.19 -1.48
C GLN A 42 15.28 8.28 -0.45
N LYS A 43 15.59 8.82 0.74
CA LYS A 43 16.14 8.02 1.85
C LYS A 43 15.20 6.89 2.26
N ILE A 44 13.90 7.17 2.34
CA ILE A 44 12.88 6.14 2.67
C ILE A 44 12.83 5.08 1.57
N ARG A 45 12.86 5.49 0.30
CA ARG A 45 12.84 4.55 -0.84
C ARG A 45 14.06 3.63 -0.83
N GLU A 46 15.24 4.17 -0.53
CA GLU A 46 16.47 3.40 -0.37
C GLU A 46 16.38 2.40 0.80
N GLU A 47 15.89 2.85 1.96
CA GLU A 47 15.71 1.96 3.12
C GLU A 47 14.70 0.84 2.83
N ILE A 48 13.59 1.16 2.15
CA ILE A 48 12.59 0.17 1.72
C ILE A 48 13.19 -0.83 0.73
N ALA A 49 14.01 -0.37 -0.22
CA ALA A 49 14.69 -1.24 -1.17
C ALA A 49 15.67 -2.18 -0.45
N GLY A 50 16.44 -1.66 0.50
CA GLY A 50 17.34 -2.45 1.35
C GLY A 50 16.60 -3.53 2.14
N LEU A 51 15.52 -3.17 2.84
CA LEU A 51 14.68 -4.11 3.59
C LEU A 51 14.00 -5.14 2.68
N SER A 52 13.71 -4.78 1.44
CA SER A 52 13.08 -5.69 0.48
C SER A 52 14.03 -6.81 0.05
N ALA A 53 15.32 -6.50 -0.11
CA ALA A 53 16.37 -7.46 -0.45
C ALA A 53 16.97 -8.19 0.76
N ALA A 54 16.76 -7.68 1.98
CA ALA A 54 17.34 -8.21 3.21
C ALA A 54 16.97 -9.68 3.49
N SER A 55 17.95 -10.39 4.02
CA SER A 55 17.85 -11.75 4.56
C SER A 55 17.03 -11.78 5.85
N ARG A 56 16.64 -12.99 6.27
CA ARG A 56 15.87 -13.14 7.51
C ARG A 56 16.63 -12.67 8.76
N GLN A 57 17.95 -12.90 8.82
CA GLN A 57 18.78 -12.47 9.96
C GLN A 57 18.87 -10.95 10.04
N GLU A 58 19.09 -10.28 8.91
CA GLU A 58 19.13 -8.81 8.85
C GLU A 58 17.78 -8.20 9.21
N LEU A 59 16.67 -8.81 8.74
CA LEU A 59 15.32 -8.38 9.12
C LEU A 59 15.04 -8.53 10.62
N LEU A 60 15.57 -9.55 11.28
CA LEU A 60 15.45 -9.69 12.75
C LEU A 60 16.22 -8.59 13.49
N ALA A 61 17.44 -8.30 13.05
CA ALA A 61 18.25 -7.23 13.64
C ALA A 61 17.56 -5.87 13.48
N LYS A 62 17.11 -5.56 12.25
CA LYS A 62 16.34 -4.35 11.95
C LYS A 62 15.02 -4.30 12.72
N TRP A 63 14.34 -5.42 12.91
CA TRP A 63 13.12 -5.46 13.72
C TRP A 63 13.41 -5.04 15.16
N GLN A 64 14.45 -5.59 15.79
CA GLN A 64 14.80 -5.24 17.16
C GLN A 64 15.18 -3.77 17.31
N GLU A 65 15.89 -3.20 16.33
CA GLU A 65 16.23 -1.77 16.28
C GLU A 65 14.97 -0.89 16.16
N LEU A 66 14.09 -1.23 15.22
CA LEU A 66 12.92 -0.42 14.85
C LEU A 66 11.76 -0.51 15.86
N PHE A 67 11.56 -1.69 16.46
CA PHE A 67 10.45 -1.97 17.38
C PHE A 67 10.89 -2.05 18.85
N GLN A 68 12.19 -1.97 19.16
CA GLN A 68 12.75 -2.08 20.52
C GLN A 68 12.30 -3.36 21.24
N SER A 69 12.01 -4.41 20.49
CA SER A 69 11.49 -5.69 20.97
C SER A 69 11.83 -6.80 20.00
N PRO A 70 12.09 -8.03 20.46
CA PRO A 70 12.38 -9.15 19.57
C PRO A 70 11.15 -9.50 18.74
N ALA A 71 11.37 -9.91 17.49
CA ALA A 71 10.29 -10.40 16.65
C ALA A 71 9.73 -11.73 17.20
N PRO A 72 8.41 -11.96 17.12
CA PRO A 72 7.83 -13.26 17.45
C PRO A 72 8.48 -14.40 16.65
N PRO A 73 8.78 -15.56 17.28
CA PRO A 73 9.55 -16.63 16.63
C PRO A 73 8.82 -17.26 15.43
N SER A 74 7.48 -17.27 15.45
CA SER A 74 6.63 -17.82 14.39
C SER A 74 6.42 -16.88 13.20
N LEU A 75 6.97 -15.67 13.23
CA LEU A 75 6.72 -14.67 12.21
C LEU A 75 7.51 -15.01 10.92
N SER A 76 6.80 -15.07 9.79
CA SER A 76 7.39 -15.41 8.50
C SER A 76 8.30 -14.29 7.99
N THR A 77 9.30 -14.63 7.17
CA THR A 77 10.22 -13.64 6.57
C THR A 77 9.47 -12.56 5.78
N SER A 78 8.38 -12.93 5.11
CA SER A 78 7.51 -11.98 4.38
C SER A 78 6.86 -10.97 5.31
N LEU A 79 6.36 -11.41 6.48
CA LEU A 79 5.75 -10.52 7.46
C LEU A 79 6.80 -9.68 8.21
N LEU A 80 7.99 -10.23 8.50
CA LEU A 80 9.11 -9.48 9.09
C LEU A 80 9.47 -8.28 8.20
N ARG A 81 9.63 -8.53 6.90
CA ARG A 81 9.91 -7.51 5.89
C ARG A 81 8.84 -6.42 5.85
N ARG A 82 7.56 -6.82 5.78
CA ARG A 82 6.44 -5.87 5.75
C ARG A 82 6.37 -5.04 7.01
N GLY A 83 6.59 -5.64 8.18
CA GLY A 83 6.60 -4.94 9.45
C GLY A 83 7.75 -3.94 9.55
N ALA A 84 8.98 -4.33 9.16
CA ALA A 84 10.12 -3.42 9.14
C ALA A 84 9.89 -2.23 8.20
N ILE A 85 9.41 -2.48 6.97
CA ILE A 85 9.07 -1.42 6.01
C ILE A 85 7.99 -0.50 6.56
N TYR A 86 6.94 -1.06 7.17
CA TYR A 86 5.89 -0.28 7.81
C TYR A 86 6.45 0.64 8.89
N GLN A 87 7.35 0.14 9.74
CA GLN A 87 7.92 0.94 10.81
C GLN A 87 8.79 2.09 10.28
N VAL A 88 9.55 1.86 9.20
CA VAL A 88 10.25 2.94 8.48
C VAL A 88 9.28 4.02 7.98
N GLN A 89 8.12 3.61 7.44
CA GLN A 89 7.09 4.53 7.00
C GLN A 89 6.46 5.30 8.17
N VAL A 90 6.21 4.65 9.31
CA VAL A 90 5.68 5.31 10.52
C VAL A 90 6.64 6.37 11.05
N LEU A 91 7.93 6.07 11.08
CA LEU A 91 8.97 7.03 11.53
C LEU A 91 9.05 8.26 10.62
N ALA A 92 8.74 8.11 9.33
CA ALA A 92 8.79 9.19 8.36
C ALA A 92 7.50 10.00 8.23
N TYR A 93 6.35 9.32 8.19
CA TYR A 93 5.06 9.92 7.82
C TYR A 93 4.06 9.96 8.98
N GLY A 94 4.40 9.37 10.13
CA GLY A 94 3.48 9.17 11.24
C GLY A 94 2.68 7.87 11.11
N ASP A 95 2.10 7.46 12.23
CA ASP A 95 1.35 6.22 12.34
C ASP A 95 -0.08 6.34 11.79
N LEU A 96 -0.75 5.21 11.62
CA LEU A 96 -2.15 5.16 11.20
C LEU A 96 -3.05 5.94 12.17
N LEU A 97 -3.99 6.69 11.59
CA LEU A 97 -5.06 7.37 12.31
C LEU A 97 -5.81 6.40 13.24
N PRO A 98 -6.28 6.86 14.43
CA PRO A 98 -7.02 6.02 15.37
C PRO A 98 -8.23 5.32 14.74
N SER A 99 -8.93 6.00 13.83
CA SER A 99 -10.06 5.44 13.09
C SER A 99 -9.67 4.27 12.17
N HIS A 100 -8.50 4.33 11.53
CA HIS A 100 -7.97 3.25 10.71
C HIS A 100 -7.54 2.06 11.56
N LYS A 101 -6.86 2.31 12.69
CA LYS A 101 -6.50 1.26 13.65
C LYS A 101 -7.74 0.54 14.18
N ARG A 102 -8.79 1.29 14.52
CA ARG A 102 -10.08 0.71 14.97
C ARG A 102 -10.70 -0.20 13.90
N LYS A 103 -10.76 0.25 12.65
CA LYS A 103 -11.26 -0.58 11.54
C LYS A 103 -10.44 -1.86 11.35
N LEU A 104 -9.12 -1.77 11.47
CA LEU A 104 -8.23 -2.95 11.39
C LEU A 104 -8.48 -3.92 12.56
N GLN A 105 -8.69 -3.42 13.78
CA GLN A 105 -9.02 -4.26 14.94
C GLN A 105 -10.40 -4.91 14.79
N GLU A 106 -11.39 -4.19 14.28
CA GLU A 106 -12.72 -4.74 13.98
C GLU A 106 -12.63 -5.83 12.89
N ALA A 107 -11.81 -5.62 11.86
CA ALA A 107 -11.54 -6.63 10.83
C ALA A 107 -10.78 -7.85 11.39
N ALA A 108 -9.81 -7.65 12.29
CA ALA A 108 -9.06 -8.73 12.92
C ALA A 108 -9.91 -9.56 13.90
N ARG A 109 -10.92 -8.95 14.53
CA ARG A 109 -11.93 -9.62 15.37
C ARG A 109 -12.98 -10.34 14.53
N SER A 110 -13.14 -9.96 13.27
CA SER A 110 -14.04 -10.65 12.36
C SER A 110 -13.39 -11.97 11.94
N ASP A 111 -14.14 -13.06 12.03
CA ASP A 111 -13.66 -14.38 11.62
C ASP A 111 -13.17 -14.31 10.15
N PRO A 112 -11.92 -14.69 9.82
CA PRO A 112 -11.49 -14.77 8.42
C PRO A 112 -12.37 -15.72 7.61
N ALA A 113 -13.06 -16.68 8.25
CA ALA A 113 -14.09 -17.51 7.63
C ALA A 113 -15.39 -16.75 7.30
N LYS A 114 -15.55 -15.49 7.72
CA LYS A 114 -16.65 -14.59 7.31
C LYS A 114 -16.29 -13.83 6.03
N ILE A 115 -15.01 -13.81 5.66
CA ILE A 115 -14.51 -13.39 4.34
C ILE A 115 -14.39 -14.63 3.45
N ILE A 116 -15.43 -15.47 3.39
CA ILE A 116 -15.55 -16.39 2.26
C ILE A 116 -15.78 -15.47 1.06
N PRO A 117 -14.93 -15.50 0.01
CA PRO A 117 -15.29 -14.83 -1.21
C PRO A 117 -16.61 -15.45 -1.66
N ARG A 118 -17.71 -14.68 -1.60
CA ARG A 118 -18.91 -15.01 -2.38
C ARG A 118 -18.41 -15.21 -3.79
N PHE A 119 -18.59 -16.42 -4.32
CA PHE A 119 -17.97 -16.76 -5.58
C PHE A 119 -18.36 -15.70 -6.61
N ARG A 120 -17.35 -15.06 -7.20
CA ARG A 120 -17.60 -14.24 -8.37
C ARG A 120 -17.90 -15.21 -9.52
N PRO A 121 -18.95 -14.99 -10.30
CA PRO A 121 -19.14 -15.72 -11.55
C PRO A 121 -17.82 -15.74 -12.35
N GLY A 122 -17.43 -16.91 -12.84
CA GLY A 122 -16.14 -17.15 -13.49
C GLY A 122 -15.06 -17.81 -12.61
N ALA A 123 -15.31 -18.00 -11.31
CA ALA A 123 -14.45 -18.85 -10.47
C ALA A 123 -14.62 -20.33 -10.82
N ARG A 124 -13.56 -21.14 -10.66
CA ARG A 124 -13.56 -22.59 -10.90
C ARG A 124 -13.07 -23.35 -9.68
N LEU A 125 -13.86 -24.32 -9.22
CA LEU A 125 -13.52 -25.23 -8.14
C LEU A 125 -13.11 -26.58 -8.72
N VAL A 126 -12.03 -27.15 -8.20
CA VAL A 126 -11.54 -28.47 -8.63
C VAL A 126 -11.39 -29.35 -7.40
N ARG A 127 -11.95 -30.55 -7.45
CA ARG A 127 -11.85 -31.54 -6.38
C ARG A 127 -11.56 -32.91 -6.95
N GLU A 128 -10.52 -33.56 -6.43
CA GLU A 128 -10.29 -34.97 -6.71
C GLU A 128 -11.12 -35.86 -5.76
N TRP A 129 -11.83 -36.83 -6.33
CA TRP A 129 -12.58 -37.85 -5.61
C TRP A 129 -12.52 -39.17 -6.37
N ASN A 130 -12.20 -40.27 -5.69
CA ASN A 130 -12.01 -41.59 -6.30
C ASN A 130 -11.10 -41.59 -7.55
N GLY A 131 -10.04 -40.77 -7.53
CA GLY A 131 -9.09 -40.63 -8.65
C GLY A 131 -9.61 -39.82 -9.84
N ILE A 132 -10.79 -39.19 -9.74
CA ILE A 132 -11.39 -38.36 -10.78
C ILE A 132 -11.35 -36.89 -10.34
N ALA A 133 -10.87 -36.01 -11.22
CA ALA A 133 -10.91 -34.57 -11.01
C ALA A 133 -12.27 -33.99 -11.43
N HIS A 134 -13.06 -33.57 -10.46
CA HIS A 134 -14.35 -32.92 -10.64
C HIS A 134 -14.19 -31.41 -10.70
N THR A 135 -14.56 -30.81 -11.84
CA THR A 135 -14.45 -29.36 -12.08
C THR A 135 -15.82 -28.71 -12.06
N VAL A 136 -15.99 -27.69 -11.21
CA VAL A 136 -17.24 -26.93 -11.05
C VAL A 136 -16.97 -25.47 -11.37
N ASP A 137 -17.72 -24.93 -12.33
CA ASP A 137 -17.68 -23.52 -12.68
C ASP A 137 -18.74 -22.74 -11.91
N VAL A 138 -18.38 -21.61 -11.34
CA VAL A 138 -19.33 -20.69 -10.70
C VAL A 138 -19.97 -19.84 -11.80
N VAL A 139 -21.28 -19.91 -11.90
CA VAL A 139 -22.09 -19.14 -12.86
C VAL A 139 -22.99 -18.16 -12.11
N ASP A 140 -23.63 -17.26 -12.84
CA ASP A 140 -24.62 -16.39 -12.22
C ASP A 140 -25.79 -17.24 -11.67
N GLY A 141 -26.14 -17.02 -10.41
CA GLY A 141 -27.19 -17.77 -9.73
C GLY A 141 -26.87 -19.22 -9.33
N GLY A 142 -25.66 -19.75 -9.51
CA GLY A 142 -25.35 -21.13 -9.10
C GLY A 142 -23.99 -21.68 -9.55
N PHE A 143 -23.99 -22.98 -9.88
CA PHE A 143 -22.79 -23.74 -10.20
C PHE A 143 -23.03 -24.64 -11.42
N ARG A 144 -22.07 -24.74 -12.34
CA ARG A 144 -22.13 -25.65 -13.49
C ARG A 144 -21.16 -26.81 -13.31
N TYR A 145 -21.66 -28.02 -13.44
CA TYR A 145 -20.92 -29.28 -13.33
C TYR A 145 -21.44 -30.27 -14.38
N GLN A 146 -20.55 -30.86 -15.19
CA GLN A 146 -20.90 -31.80 -16.28
C GLN A 146 -22.08 -31.30 -17.15
N ASP A 147 -21.98 -30.05 -17.63
CA ASP A 147 -22.98 -29.37 -18.47
C ASP A 147 -24.37 -29.15 -17.84
N ARG A 148 -24.50 -29.37 -16.52
CA ARG A 148 -25.73 -29.10 -15.75
C ARG A 148 -25.52 -27.97 -14.76
N VAL A 149 -26.57 -27.17 -14.55
CA VAL A 149 -26.57 -26.09 -13.56
C VAL A 149 -27.24 -26.57 -12.28
N TYR A 150 -26.58 -26.32 -11.16
CA TYR A 150 -26.98 -26.66 -9.80
C TYR A 150 -27.11 -25.40 -8.96
N VAL A 151 -28.14 -25.37 -8.10
CA VAL A 151 -28.40 -24.25 -7.17
C VAL A 151 -27.46 -24.26 -5.95
N SER A 152 -26.75 -25.38 -5.70
CA SER A 152 -25.84 -25.48 -4.56
C SER A 152 -24.69 -26.47 -4.81
N LEU A 153 -23.57 -26.26 -4.13
CA LEU A 153 -22.44 -27.20 -4.12
C LEU A 153 -22.76 -28.49 -3.38
N THR A 154 -23.71 -28.48 -2.45
CA THR A 154 -24.14 -29.68 -1.73
C THR A 154 -24.77 -30.67 -2.70
N ALA A 155 -25.62 -30.19 -3.62
CA ALA A 155 -26.19 -31.03 -4.67
C ALA A 155 -25.12 -31.64 -5.59
N ILE A 156 -24.06 -30.90 -5.90
CA ILE A 156 -22.93 -31.42 -6.70
C ILE A 156 -22.11 -32.43 -5.87
N ALA A 157 -21.88 -32.18 -4.59
CA ALA A 157 -21.14 -33.10 -3.73
C ALA A 157 -21.90 -34.43 -3.55
N GLU A 158 -23.23 -34.38 -3.43
CA GLU A 158 -24.09 -35.56 -3.44
C GLU A 158 -24.03 -36.31 -4.77
N GLU A 159 -24.11 -35.62 -5.91
CA GLU A 159 -23.95 -36.24 -7.24
C GLU A 159 -22.60 -36.96 -7.38
N ILE A 160 -21.51 -36.37 -6.85
CA ILE A 160 -20.17 -36.96 -6.93
C ILE A 160 -19.97 -38.12 -5.95
N THR A 161 -20.46 -37.99 -4.73
CA THR A 161 -20.16 -38.93 -3.64
C THR A 161 -21.25 -39.99 -3.42
N GLY A 162 -22.46 -39.77 -3.94
CA GLY A 162 -23.64 -40.59 -3.71
C GLY A 162 -24.24 -40.46 -2.29
N VAL A 163 -23.67 -39.59 -1.44
CA VAL A 163 -24.08 -39.40 -0.04
C VAL A 163 -24.19 -37.91 0.29
N HIS A 164 -25.03 -37.57 1.27
CA HIS A 164 -25.15 -36.19 1.74
C HIS A 164 -23.83 -35.70 2.34
N TRP A 165 -23.18 -34.76 1.67
CA TRP A 165 -21.97 -34.09 2.13
C TRP A 165 -22.17 -32.58 2.04
N SER A 166 -21.65 -31.85 3.05
CA SER A 166 -21.56 -30.39 2.94
C SER A 166 -20.73 -30.02 1.72
N GLY A 167 -21.37 -29.47 0.69
CA GLY A 167 -20.73 -29.06 -0.55
C GLY A 167 -19.52 -28.16 -0.32
N PRO A 168 -19.64 -27.09 0.49
CA PRO A 168 -18.50 -26.25 0.81
C PRO A 168 -17.31 -27.02 1.38
N ARG A 169 -17.57 -27.96 2.31
CA ARG A 169 -16.53 -28.79 2.92
C ARG A 169 -15.91 -29.75 1.92
N PHE A 170 -16.71 -30.37 1.05
CA PHE A 170 -16.24 -31.27 0.00
C PHE A 170 -15.24 -30.57 -0.95
N PHE A 171 -15.54 -29.32 -1.32
CA PHE A 171 -14.66 -28.48 -2.15
C PHE A 171 -13.58 -27.72 -1.36
N GLY A 172 -13.29 -28.12 -0.12
CA GLY A 172 -12.17 -27.58 0.68
C GLY A 172 -12.39 -26.18 1.23
N MET A 173 -13.63 -25.67 1.22
CA MET A 173 -13.95 -24.35 1.77
C MET A 173 -14.22 -24.44 3.26
N ARG A 174 -13.48 -23.62 4.02
CA ARG A 174 -13.70 -23.44 5.44
C ARG A 174 -14.65 -22.26 5.64
N GLY A 175 -15.91 -22.58 5.85
CA GLY A 175 -16.93 -21.67 6.33
C GLY A 175 -17.87 -22.45 7.23
N ARG A 176 -18.02 -22.06 8.49
CA ARG A 176 -19.03 -22.64 9.38
C ARG A 176 -20.37 -21.97 9.07
N ALA A 177 -21.44 -22.77 9.13
CA ALA A 177 -22.84 -22.36 9.02
C ALA A 177 -23.20 -21.24 10.02
#